data_AF-A0A924YQS5-F1
#
_entry.id   AF-A0A924YQS5-F1
#
_cell.length_a   1.000
_cell.length_b   1.000
_cell.length_c   1.000
_cell.angle_alpha   90.00
_cell.angle_beta   90.00
_cell.angle_gamma   90.00
#
_symmetry.space_group_name_H-M   'P 1'
#
loop_
_entity.id
_entity.type
_entity.pdbx_description
1 polymer ?
#
loop_
_entity_poly.entity_id
_entity_poly.type
_entity_poly.pdbx_seq_one_letter_code
_entity_poly.pdbx_strand_id
1 'polypeptide(L)'
;MSQDTKTRPQKPPEKKIGPFANGIGVAIWLNESEADDGSRRRYRTVTLNPRRYFDQKSSQWKDAASYQQSDLPALIFALQQALGYCFSEPIPGQEDAETAESEGGGDHF
;
A
#
# COMPACT_ATOMS: atom_id res chain seq x y z
N MET A 1 31.38 -2.58 6.21
CA MET A 1 30.86 -1.87 7.39
C MET A 1 29.35 -2.05 7.39
N SER A 2 28.83 -2.97 8.21
CA SER A 2 27.38 -3.18 8.36
C SER A 2 26.81 -2.05 9.19
N GLN A 3 25.85 -1.29 8.66
CA GLN A 3 25.01 -0.45 9.48
C GLN A 3 23.87 -1.31 10.01
N ASP A 4 23.79 -1.40 11.34
CA ASP A 4 22.68 -1.95 12.10
C ASP A 4 21.35 -1.36 11.62
N THR A 5 20.55 -2.13 10.91
CA THR A 5 19.13 -1.81 10.71
C THR A 5 18.42 -2.07 12.04
N LYS A 6 18.36 -1.03 12.89
CA LYS A 6 17.49 -0.97 14.07
C LYS A 6 16.16 -1.63 13.72
N THR A 7 15.87 -2.77 14.33
CA THR A 7 14.64 -3.54 14.09
C THR A 7 13.46 -2.76 14.67
N ARG A 8 13.00 -1.75 13.93
CA ARG A 8 11.77 -1.01 14.26
C ARG A 8 10.62 -2.02 14.15
N PRO A 9 9.74 -2.12 15.15
CA PRO A 9 8.58 -3.02 15.04
C PRO A 9 7.81 -2.66 13.78
N GLN A 10 7.60 -3.65 12.90
CA GLN A 10 6.91 -3.46 11.64
C GLN A 10 5.47 -3.02 11.94
N LYS A 11 5.11 -1.81 11.49
CA LYS A 11 3.75 -1.30 11.66
C LYS A 11 2.80 -2.24 10.92
N PRO A 12 1.65 -2.62 11.52
CA PRO A 12 0.65 -3.38 10.80
C PRO A 12 0.14 -2.56 9.61
N PRO A 13 -0.40 -3.22 8.57
CA PRO A 13 -1.06 -2.50 7.49
C PRO A 13 -2.26 -1.72 8.04
N GLU A 14 -2.49 -0.53 7.48
CA GLU A 14 -3.64 0.33 7.82
C GLU A 14 -4.96 -0.37 7.51
N LYS A 15 -4.99 -1.09 6.37
CA LYS A 15 -6.18 -1.80 5.92
C LYS A 15 -5.83 -3.04 5.12
N LYS A 16 -6.66 -4.06 5.22
CA LYS A 16 -6.64 -5.26 4.39
C LYS A 16 -7.99 -5.44 3.72
N ILE A 17 -7.98 -5.84 2.45
CA ILE A 17 -9.19 -6.16 1.67
C ILE A 17 -8.99 -7.58 1.11
N GLY A 18 -9.83 -8.51 1.58
CA GLY A 18 -9.63 -9.96 1.41
C GLY A 18 -9.16 -10.66 2.70
N PRO A 19 -8.68 -11.91 2.63
CA PRO A 19 -8.46 -12.69 1.41
C PRO A 19 -9.76 -13.17 0.76
N PHE A 20 -9.76 -13.21 -0.56
CA PHE A 20 -10.76 -13.82 -1.42
C PHE A 20 -10.34 -15.25 -1.78
N ALA A 21 -11.03 -15.87 -2.75
CA ALA A 21 -10.67 -17.17 -3.29
C ALA A 21 -9.19 -17.21 -3.70
N ASN A 22 -8.54 -18.37 -3.50
CA ASN A 22 -7.12 -18.58 -3.74
C ASN A 22 -6.20 -17.62 -2.96
N GLY A 23 -6.65 -16.97 -1.88
CA GLY A 23 -5.82 -16.08 -1.06
C GLY A 23 -5.57 -14.69 -1.65
N ILE A 24 -6.20 -14.36 -2.78
CA ILE A 24 -6.11 -13.05 -3.43
C ILE A 24 -6.58 -11.95 -2.47
N GLY A 25 -5.90 -10.82 -2.44
CA GLY A 25 -6.28 -9.68 -1.61
C GLY A 25 -5.24 -8.58 -1.68
N VAL A 26 -5.50 -7.47 -1.00
CA VAL A 26 -4.56 -6.35 -0.93
C VAL A 26 -4.41 -5.86 0.50
N ALA A 27 -3.22 -5.34 0.80
CA ALA A 27 -2.91 -4.68 2.06
C ALA A 27 -2.35 -3.28 1.78
N ILE A 28 -2.82 -2.30 2.54
CA ILE A 28 -2.43 -0.89 2.44
C ILE A 28 -1.54 -0.57 3.63
N TRP A 29 -0.39 0.04 3.39
CA TRP A 29 0.64 0.33 4.39
C TRP A 29 0.95 1.82 4.42
N LEU A 30 1.19 2.36 5.61
CA LEU A 30 1.71 3.71 5.78
C LEU A 30 3.22 3.67 6.01
N ASN A 31 3.96 4.26 5.08
CA ASN A 31 5.41 4.37 5.15
C ASN A 31 5.84 5.81 5.39
N GLU A 32 7.09 5.96 5.83
CA GLU A 32 7.73 7.25 6.06
C GLU A 32 9.09 7.22 5.35
N SER A 33 9.40 8.25 4.58
CA SER A 33 10.73 8.49 4.01
C SER A 33 11.24 9.85 4.48
N GLU A 34 12.54 9.96 4.70
CA GLU A 34 13.23 11.22 4.95
C GLU A 34 13.71 11.77 3.61
N ALA A 35 13.40 13.04 3.32
CA ALA A 35 13.91 13.75 2.15
C ALA A 35 15.28 14.38 2.47
N ASP A 36 16.00 14.79 1.42
CA ASP A 36 17.36 15.34 1.55
C ASP A 36 17.43 16.63 2.41
N ASP A 37 16.30 17.32 2.56
CA ASP A 37 16.12 18.51 3.42
C ASP A 37 15.80 18.17 4.89
N GLY A 38 15.78 16.88 5.25
CA GLY A 38 15.40 16.39 6.58
C GLY A 38 13.89 16.35 6.84
N SER A 39 13.06 16.72 5.86
CA SER A 39 11.60 16.62 6.00
C SER A 39 11.14 15.16 5.93
N ARG A 40 10.17 14.81 6.78
CA ARG A 40 9.57 13.47 6.78
C ARG A 40 8.34 13.46 5.90
N ARG A 41 8.40 12.72 4.79
CA ARG A 41 7.26 12.51 3.90
C ARG A 41 6.61 11.18 4.22
N ARG A 42 5.29 11.17 4.30
CA ARG A 42 4.47 9.97 4.49
C ARG A 42 3.78 9.62 3.19
N TYR A 43 3.67 8.34 2.91
CA TYR A 43 2.99 7.85 1.71
C TYR A 43 2.45 6.44 1.93
N ARG A 44 1.40 6.10 1.19
CA ARG A 44 0.82 4.75 1.22
C ARG A 44 1.46 3.86 0.16
N THR A 45 1.68 2.60 0.49
CA THR A 45 1.97 1.55 -0.49
C THR A 45 0.92 0.46 -0.41
N VAL A 46 0.73 -0.25 -1.51
CA VAL A 46 -0.21 -1.36 -1.61
C VAL A 46 0.55 -2.63 -1.95
N THR A 47 0.35 -3.68 -1.16
CA THR A 47 0.83 -5.03 -1.46
C THR A 47 -0.32 -5.86 -1.99
N LEU A 48 -0.08 -6.63 -3.04
CA LEU A 48 -1.00 -7.65 -3.52
C LEU A 48 -0.61 -8.99 -2.91
N ASN A 49 -1.56 -9.68 -2.28
CA ASN A 49 -1.34 -11.02 -1.77
C ASN A 49 -1.21 -12.00 -2.95
N PRO A 50 -0.22 -12.90 -2.91
CA PRO A 50 -0.03 -13.86 -3.98
C PRO A 50 -1.20 -14.86 -4.04
N ARG A 51 -1.43 -15.40 -5.23
CA ARG A 51 -2.37 -16.51 -5.41
C ARG A 51 -1.80 -17.77 -4.75
N ARG A 52 -2.54 -18.38 -3.85
CA ARG A 52 -2.19 -19.64 -3.20
C ARG A 52 -2.77 -20.83 -3.95
N TYR A 53 -1.97 -21.88 -4.11
CA TYR A 53 -2.38 -23.13 -4.72
C TYR A 53 -1.76 -24.32 -3.99
N PHE A 54 -2.44 -25.46 -4.01
CA PHE A 54 -1.89 -26.69 -3.47
C PHE A 54 -1.02 -27.37 -4.54
N ASP A 55 0.28 -27.50 -4.27
CA ASP A 55 1.19 -28.22 -5.14
C ASP A 55 1.15 -29.71 -4.82
N GLN A 56 0.58 -30.50 -5.73
CA GLN A 56 0.42 -31.94 -5.56
C GLN A 56 1.76 -32.68 -5.41
N LYS A 57 2.85 -32.17 -6.01
CA LYS A 57 4.16 -32.84 -5.95
C LYS A 57 4.80 -32.75 -4.57
N SER A 58 4.71 -31.57 -3.95
CA SER A 58 5.25 -31.34 -2.62
C SER A 58 4.22 -31.52 -1.50
N SER A 59 2.93 -31.69 -1.83
CA SER A 59 1.81 -31.72 -0.89
C SER A 59 1.75 -30.50 0.03
N GLN A 60 2.12 -29.33 -0.50
CA GLN A 60 2.18 -28.07 0.25
C GLN A 60 1.43 -26.95 -0.47
N TRP A 61 0.86 -26.04 0.32
CA TRP A 61 0.34 -24.78 -0.18
C TRP A 61 1.49 -23.85 -0.55
N LYS A 62 1.52 -23.40 -1.80
CA LYS A 62 2.53 -22.49 -2.33
C LYS A 62 1.88 -21.23 -2.85
N ASP A 63 2.71 -20.19 -2.90
CA ASP A 63 2.35 -18.89 -3.43
C ASP A 63 2.83 -18.80 -4.88
N ALA A 64 1.96 -18.39 -5.79
CA ALA A 64 2.28 -18.16 -7.19
C ALA A 64 2.69 -16.70 -7.41
N ALA A 65 3.65 -16.49 -8.32
CA ALA A 65 4.10 -15.16 -8.73
C ALA A 65 3.17 -14.52 -9.79
N SER A 66 2.15 -15.24 -10.27
CA SER A 66 1.22 -14.79 -11.31
C SER A 66 -0.24 -15.08 -10.94
N TYR A 67 -1.14 -14.34 -11.58
CA TYR A 67 -2.58 -14.44 -11.39
C TYR A 67 -3.23 -15.17 -12.57
N GLN A 68 -4.31 -15.91 -12.30
CA GLN A 68 -5.18 -16.48 -13.32
C GLN A 68 -6.25 -15.48 -13.74
N GLN A 69 -6.86 -15.70 -14.91
CA GLN A 69 -7.97 -14.86 -15.40
C GLN A 69 -9.13 -14.79 -14.39
N SER A 70 -9.41 -15.89 -13.68
CA SER A 70 -10.45 -15.97 -12.66
C SER A 70 -10.15 -15.15 -11.40
N ASP A 71 -8.89 -14.80 -11.15
CA ASP A 71 -8.50 -13.99 -9.99
C ASP A 71 -8.71 -12.49 -10.26
N LEU A 72 -8.75 -12.08 -11.53
CA LEU A 72 -8.81 -10.67 -11.94
C LEU A 72 -10.03 -9.93 -11.37
N PRO A 73 -11.26 -10.47 -11.38
CA PRO A 73 -12.42 -9.74 -10.84
C PRO A 73 -12.24 -9.40 -9.35
N ALA A 74 -11.74 -10.35 -8.55
CA ALA A 74 -11.49 -10.12 -7.13
C ALA A 74 -10.36 -9.10 -6.92
N LEU A 75 -9.29 -9.19 -7.73
CA LEU A 75 -8.17 -8.25 -7.65
C LEU A 75 -8.57 -6.82 -8.05
N ILE A 76 -9.36 -6.66 -9.11
CA ILE A 76 -9.90 -5.36 -9.54
C ILE A 76 -10.75 -4.74 -8.44
N PHE A 77 -11.68 -5.52 -7.87
CA PHE A 77 -12.51 -5.04 -6.75
C PHE A 77 -11.65 -4.62 -5.55
N ALA A 78 -10.66 -5.45 -5.18
CA ALA A 78 -9.78 -5.15 -4.06
C ALA A 78 -8.97 -3.86 -4.29
N LEU A 79 -8.45 -3.67 -5.51
CA LEU A 79 -7.74 -2.46 -5.90
C LEU A 79 -8.64 -1.22 -5.92
N GLN A 80 -9.88 -1.33 -6.40
CA GLN A 80 -10.85 -0.24 -6.36
C GLN A 80 -11.15 0.20 -4.92
N GLN A 81 -11.35 -0.76 -4.01
CA GLN A 81 -11.57 -0.47 -2.59
C GLN A 81 -10.32 0.14 -1.94
N ALA A 82 -9.12 -0.30 -2.33
CA ALA A 82 -7.87 0.27 -1.83
C ALA A 82 -7.67 1.70 -2.34
N LEU A 83 -7.95 1.96 -3.62
CA LEU A 83 -7.94 3.29 -4.20
C LEU A 83 -8.91 4.22 -3.46
N GLY A 84 -10.15 3.77 -3.24
CA GLY A 84 -11.14 4.52 -2.48
C GLY A 84 -10.66 4.89 -1.08
N TYR A 85 -10.08 3.94 -0.35
CA TYR A 85 -9.49 4.21 0.97
C TYR A 85 -8.35 5.23 0.91
N CYS A 86 -7.45 5.12 -0.06
CA CYS A 86 -6.34 6.05 -0.20
C CYS A 86 -6.78 7.49 -0.47
N PHE A 87 -7.92 7.69 -1.13
CA PHE A 87 -8.50 9.01 -1.41
C PHE A 87 -9.41 9.52 -0.29
N SER A 88 -10.09 8.63 0.44
CA SER A 88 -11.03 9.05 1.49
C SER A 88 -10.35 9.36 2.81
N GLU A 89 -9.23 8.70 3.11
CA GLU A 89 -8.52 8.88 4.36
C GLU A 89 -7.33 9.82 4.18
N PRO A 90 -7.24 10.95 4.89
CA PRO A 90 -6.05 11.79 4.83
C PRO A 90 -4.83 11.02 5.33
N ILE A 91 -3.66 11.36 4.80
CA ILE A 91 -2.40 10.81 5.32
C ILE A 91 -2.12 11.53 6.65
N PRO A 92 -1.93 10.79 7.77
CA PRO A 92 -1.72 11.42 9.07
C PRO A 92 -0.54 12.39 9.05
N GLY A 93 -0.76 13.65 9.41
CA GLY A 93 0.28 14.69 9.44
C GLY A 93 0.59 15.35 8.09
N GLN A 94 -0.28 15.20 7.09
CA GLN A 94 -0.19 15.89 5.79
C GLN A 94 -1.27 16.98 5.61
N GLU A 95 -2.04 17.28 6.66
CA GLU A 95 -3.17 18.23 6.65
C GLU A 95 -2.77 19.69 6.33
N ASP A 96 -1.48 20.04 6.42
CA ASP A 96 -1.01 21.42 6.30
C ASP A 96 -0.36 21.78 4.94
N ALA A 97 -0.26 20.85 3.99
CA ALA A 97 0.50 21.09 2.75
C ALA A 97 -0.34 21.60 1.56
N GLU A 98 -1.62 21.23 1.46
CA GLU A 98 -2.46 21.60 0.29
C GLU A 98 -3.08 23.00 0.39
N THR A 99 -3.13 23.62 1.58
CA THR A 99 -3.64 24.99 1.74
C THR A 99 -2.60 26.05 1.35
N ALA A 100 -1.31 25.71 1.33
CA ALA A 100 -0.25 26.68 1.03
C ALA A 100 -0.02 26.93 -0.48
N GLU A 101 -0.50 26.06 -1.37
CA GLU A 101 -0.30 26.21 -2.83
C GLU A 101 -1.45 26.94 -3.54
N SER A 102 -2.63 27.10 -2.91
CA SER A 102 -3.79 27.76 -3.51
C SER A 102 -3.92 29.26 -3.19
N GLU A 103 -3.14 29.79 -2.24
CA GLU A 103 -3.16 31.23 -1.88
C GLU A 103 -2.09 32.09 -2.58
N GLY A 104 -1.23 31.51 -3.41
CA GLY A 104 -0.11 32.23 -4.07
C GLY A 104 -0.38 32.74 -5.50
N GLY A 105 -1.62 32.65 -6.00
CA GLY A 105 -1.97 32.90 -7.39
C GLY A 105 -3.00 34.01 -7.61
N GLY A 106 -2.94 35.09 -6.84
CA GLY A 106 -3.82 36.25 -6.98
C GLY A 106 -3.01 37.55 -7.01
N ASP A 107 -3.15 38.28 -8.12
CA ASP A 107 -2.63 39.62 -8.42
C ASP A 107 -1.13 39.82 -8.63
N HIS A 108 -0.75 40.01 -9.90
CA HIS A 108 0.07 41.17 -10.29
C HIS A 108 -0.13 41.52 -11.78
N PHE A 109 -0.84 42.64 -12.00
CA PHE A 109 -1.02 43.50 -13.19
C PHE A 109 -1.63 42.96 -14.49
#